data_AF-A0A699L1R1-F1
#
_entry.id   AF-A0A699L1R1-F1
#
_cell.length_a   1.000
_cell.length_b   1.000
_cell.length_c   1.000
_cell.angle_alpha   90.00
_cell.angle_beta   90.00
_cell.angle_gamma   90.00
#
_symmetry.space_group_name_H-M   'P 1'
#
loop_
_entity.id
_entity.type
_entity.pdbx_description
1 polymer ?
#
loop_
_entity_poly.entity_id
_entity_poly.type
_entity_poly.pdbx_seq_one_letter_code
_entity_poly.pdbx_strand_id
1 'polypeptide(L)'
;MDEEAEELKRHLQIVSNDDDHVYTEATPLASKNFNREDLETLWKLVKERFESIEPKNFSDNFLLNTLKIIFEKLNVEANVWRDKKERYGLDKVKSWKLFESCGVHIITLTTTQMFLLVEKKYPLTHFTLEQMLNNVRLEVEEESKISLELLKLVRRQLNEGYVPE
;
A
#
# COMPACT_ATOMS: atom_id res chain seq x y z
N MET A 1 -21.71 12.37 13.35
CA MET A 1 -20.67 11.97 12.37
C MET A 1 -19.26 12.06 12.95
N ASP A 2 -19.06 12.71 14.09
CA ASP A 2 -17.70 12.98 14.59
C ASP A 2 -17.09 11.89 15.48
N GLU A 3 -17.90 11.04 16.12
CA GLU A 3 -17.36 10.02 17.05
C GLU A 3 -16.48 8.97 16.37
N GLU A 4 -16.90 8.47 15.20
CA GLU A 4 -16.10 7.52 14.41
C GLU A 4 -14.80 8.16 13.92
N ALA A 5 -14.85 9.40 13.43
CA ALA A 5 -13.64 10.09 12.95
C ALA A 5 -12.64 10.30 14.10
N GLU A 6 -13.11 10.74 15.27
CA GLU A 6 -12.28 10.93 16.47
C GLU A 6 -11.67 9.61 16.99
N GLU A 7 -12.39 8.49 16.88
CA GLU A 7 -11.85 7.16 17.17
C GLU A 7 -10.74 6.77 16.18
N LEU A 8 -10.97 6.97 14.88
CA LEU A 8 -10.02 6.63 13.83
C LEU A 8 -8.74 7.47 13.93
N LYS A 9 -8.81 8.74 14.33
CA LYS A 9 -7.63 9.59 14.54
C LYS A 9 -6.62 9.00 15.52
N ARG A 10 -7.06 8.17 16.48
CA ARG A 10 -6.14 7.48 17.42
C ARG A 10 -5.20 6.49 16.73
N HIS A 11 -5.54 6.08 15.51
CA HIS A 11 -4.75 5.17 14.67
C HIS A 11 -3.78 5.91 13.74
N LEU A 12 -3.79 7.25 13.73
CA LEU A 12 -2.85 8.06 12.96
C LEU A 12 -1.57 8.34 13.76
N GLN A 13 -0.48 8.47 13.03
CA GLN A 13 0.77 9.02 13.51
C GLN A 13 1.29 10.03 12.50
N ILE A 14 1.37 11.30 12.92
CA ILE A 14 1.94 12.35 12.06
C ILE A 14 3.47 12.21 12.11
N VAL A 15 4.08 11.98 10.95
CA VAL A 15 5.54 11.85 10.80
C VAL A 15 5.99 12.82 9.71
N SER A 16 6.97 13.67 10.03
CA SER A 16 7.61 14.53 9.03
C SER A 16 8.45 13.69 8.07
N ASN A 17 8.39 13.98 6.77
CA ASN A 17 9.23 13.30 5.76
C ASN A 17 10.75 13.52 5.92
N ASP A 18 11.18 14.37 6.85
CA ASP A 18 12.59 14.54 7.20
C ASP A 18 13.14 13.36 8.04
N ASP A 19 12.26 12.45 8.52
CA ASP A 19 12.68 11.31 9.32
C ASP A 19 13.10 10.11 8.43
N ASP A 20 14.38 9.80 8.57
CA ASP A 20 15.22 8.93 7.75
C ASP A 20 14.86 7.45 7.94
N HIS A 21 13.99 6.94 7.08
CA HIS A 21 13.92 5.52 6.82
C HIS A 21 14.63 5.25 5.49
N VAL A 22 15.84 4.70 5.55
CA VAL A 22 16.74 4.32 4.45
C VAL A 22 16.05 3.65 3.23
N TYR A 23 14.86 3.07 3.40
CA TYR A 23 14.08 2.44 2.33
C TYR A 23 13.03 3.35 1.66
N THR A 24 12.62 4.48 2.26
CA THR A 24 11.77 5.48 1.60
C THR A 24 12.56 6.36 0.63
N GLU A 25 13.86 6.58 0.86
CA GLU A 25 14.70 7.38 -0.05
C GLU A 25 14.87 6.75 -1.44
N ALA A 26 14.80 5.42 -1.54
CA ALA A 26 15.01 4.70 -2.79
C ALA A 26 13.76 4.60 -3.68
N THR A 27 12.58 5.00 -3.18
CA THR A 27 11.33 4.91 -3.93
C THR A 27 10.87 6.31 -4.34
N PRO A 28 10.72 6.63 -5.65
CA PRO A 28 10.32 7.96 -6.10
C PRO A 28 8.96 8.42 -5.54
N LEU A 29 8.14 7.50 -5.01
CA LEU A 29 6.90 7.76 -4.28
C LEU A 29 7.07 8.70 -3.07
N ALA A 30 8.26 8.74 -2.45
CA ALA A 30 8.51 9.58 -1.28
C ALA A 30 8.78 11.05 -1.61
N SER A 31 8.90 11.39 -2.91
CA SER A 31 9.04 12.79 -3.32
C SER A 31 7.69 13.49 -3.24
N LYS A 32 7.64 14.65 -2.56
CA LYS A 32 6.43 15.51 -2.50
C LYS A 32 5.90 15.91 -3.87
N ASN A 33 6.73 15.87 -4.90
CA ASN A 33 6.35 16.22 -6.26
C ASN A 33 5.80 15.04 -7.06
N PHE A 34 5.91 13.80 -6.56
CA PHE A 34 5.44 12.61 -7.25
C PHE A 34 3.96 12.39 -6.97
N ASN A 35 3.13 12.56 -7.99
CA ASN A 35 1.68 12.52 -7.86
C ASN A 35 1.06 11.28 -8.55
N ARG A 36 -0.27 11.20 -8.58
CA ARG A 36 -1.01 10.12 -9.25
C ARG A 36 -0.69 10.03 -10.75
N GLU A 37 -0.57 11.16 -11.44
CA GLU A 37 -0.27 11.21 -12.89
C GLU A 37 1.16 10.75 -13.19
N ASP A 38 2.12 11.09 -12.32
CA ASP A 38 3.49 10.58 -12.42
C ASP A 38 3.53 9.06 -12.23
N LEU A 39 2.73 8.52 -11.30
CA LEU A 39 2.61 7.08 -11.07
C LEU A 39 2.01 6.34 -12.27
N GLU A 40 0.97 6.92 -12.89
CA GLU A 40 0.36 6.40 -14.11
C GLU A 40 1.32 6.43 -15.30
N THR A 41 2.06 7.53 -15.44
CA THR A 41 3.10 7.68 -16.46
C THR A 41 4.22 6.66 -16.26
N LEU A 42 4.66 6.47 -15.01
CA LEU A 42 5.65 5.45 -14.65
C LEU A 42 5.16 4.05 -15.01
N TRP A 43 3.90 3.72 -14.70
CA TRP A 43 3.32 2.43 -15.08
C TRP A 43 3.31 2.22 -16.59
N LYS A 44 2.92 3.24 -17.37
CA LYS A 44 2.94 3.16 -18.83
C LYS A 44 4.36 2.89 -19.36
N LEU A 45 5.37 3.61 -18.88
CA LEU A 45 6.77 3.43 -19.28
C LEU A 45 7.31 2.05 -18.90
N VAL A 46 7.03 1.58 -17.68
CA VAL A 46 7.44 0.25 -17.21
C VAL A 46 6.78 -0.84 -18.04
N LYS A 47 5.48 -0.70 -18.33
CA LYS A 47 4.75 -1.63 -19.18
C LYS A 47 5.34 -1.70 -20.58
N GLU A 48 5.56 -0.55 -21.23
CA GLU A 48 6.18 -0.47 -22.57
C GLU A 48 7.59 -1.10 -22.58
N ARG A 49 8.40 -0.82 -21.54
CA ARG A 49 9.76 -1.35 -21.43
C ARG A 49 9.80 -2.88 -21.29
N PHE A 50 8.92 -3.45 -20.46
CA PHE A 50 8.91 -4.90 -20.18
C PHE A 50 7.86 -5.68 -20.99
N GLU A 51 7.23 -5.06 -21.99
CA GLU A 51 6.33 -5.74 -22.93
C GLU A 51 7.08 -6.76 -23.80
N SER A 52 8.34 -6.46 -24.14
CA SER A 52 9.19 -7.29 -25.02
C SER A 52 10.51 -7.72 -24.39
N ILE A 53 10.80 -7.26 -23.16
CA ILE A 53 12.07 -7.50 -22.47
C ILE A 53 11.77 -8.03 -21.08
N GLU A 54 12.38 -9.15 -20.68
CA GLU A 54 12.27 -9.63 -19.32
C GLU A 54 13.12 -8.77 -18.36
N PRO A 55 12.64 -8.52 -17.13
CA PRO A 55 13.42 -7.83 -16.11
C PRO A 55 14.70 -8.61 -15.79
N LYS A 56 15.85 -7.96 -15.97
CA LYS A 56 17.17 -8.60 -15.83
C LYS A 56 17.65 -8.67 -14.39
N ASN A 57 17.09 -7.81 -13.53
CA ASN A 57 17.59 -7.56 -12.20
C ASN A 57 16.46 -7.72 -11.18
N PHE A 58 16.82 -7.93 -9.92
CA PHE A 58 15.84 -7.95 -8.83
C PHE A 58 15.01 -6.65 -8.76
N SER A 59 15.65 -5.49 -8.88
CA SER A 59 14.97 -4.19 -8.83
C SER A 59 13.95 -4.02 -9.95
N ASP A 60 14.31 -4.37 -11.19
CA ASP A 60 13.40 -4.32 -12.35
C ASP A 60 12.19 -5.25 -12.13
N ASN A 61 12.44 -6.47 -11.65
CA ASN A 61 11.38 -7.43 -11.36
C ASN A 61 10.48 -6.97 -10.21
N PHE A 62 11.07 -6.38 -9.17
CA PHE A 62 10.34 -5.83 -8.03
C PHE A 62 9.44 -4.66 -8.46
N LEU A 63 9.96 -3.71 -9.24
CA LEU A 63 9.22 -2.55 -9.75
C LEU A 63 8.06 -2.98 -10.65
N LEU A 64 8.32 -3.87 -11.61
CA LEU A 64 7.30 -4.39 -12.52
C LEU A 64 6.18 -5.09 -11.75
N ASN A 65 6.51 -6.00 -10.84
CA ASN A 65 5.52 -6.73 -10.06
C ASN A 65 4.73 -5.81 -9.12
N THR A 66 5.37 -4.79 -8.56
CA THR A 66 4.72 -3.80 -7.70
C THR A 66 3.68 -3.00 -8.47
N LEU A 67 4.05 -2.45 -9.62
CA LEU A 67 3.11 -1.67 -10.44
C LEU A 67 2.01 -2.53 -11.06
N LYS A 68 2.29 -3.79 -11.39
CA LYS A 68 1.26 -4.76 -11.79
C LYS A 68 0.18 -4.91 -10.72
N ILE A 69 0.56 -5.05 -9.45
CA ILE A 69 -0.40 -5.16 -8.34
C ILE A 69 -1.26 -3.90 -8.19
N ILE A 70 -0.64 -2.74 -8.38
CA ILE A 70 -1.29 -1.44 -8.25
C ILE A 70 -2.30 -1.24 -9.40
N PHE A 71 -1.91 -1.50 -10.65
CA PHE A 71 -2.69 -1.11 -11.83
C PHE A 71 -3.48 -2.23 -12.49
N GLU A 72 -3.02 -3.48 -12.49
CA GLU A 72 -3.73 -4.58 -13.12
C GLU A 72 -4.93 -5.05 -12.28
N LYS A 73 -5.97 -5.58 -12.95
CA LYS A 73 -7.20 -6.03 -12.28
C LYS A 73 -6.96 -7.36 -11.57
N LEU A 74 -7.32 -7.43 -10.28
CA LEU A 74 -7.21 -8.61 -9.44
C LEU A 74 -8.09 -9.81 -9.89
N ASN A 75 -9.07 -9.58 -10.78
CA ASN A 75 -10.10 -10.57 -11.13
C ASN A 75 -9.66 -11.68 -12.10
N VAL A 76 -8.52 -11.57 -12.78
CA VAL A 76 -8.11 -12.59 -13.78
C VAL A 76 -6.84 -13.34 -13.36
N GLU A 77 -6.07 -12.83 -12.39
CA GLU A 77 -4.85 -13.49 -11.92
C GLU A 77 -4.69 -13.39 -10.39
N ALA A 78 -5.71 -13.87 -9.66
CA ALA A 78 -5.64 -14.09 -8.21
C ALA A 78 -4.50 -15.04 -7.76
N ASN A 79 -3.74 -15.61 -8.71
CA ASN A 79 -2.53 -16.40 -8.48
C ASN A 79 -1.46 -15.60 -7.72
N VAL A 80 -1.21 -14.34 -8.13
CA VAL A 80 -0.19 -13.50 -7.49
C VAL A 80 -0.52 -13.28 -6.02
N TRP A 81 -1.81 -13.13 -5.67
CA TRP A 81 -2.22 -12.94 -4.28
C TRP A 81 -2.38 -14.25 -3.50
N ARG A 82 -2.71 -15.39 -4.13
CA ARG A 82 -2.77 -16.70 -3.43
C ARG A 82 -1.42 -17.13 -2.88
N ASP A 83 -0.38 -17.11 -3.71
CA ASP A 83 0.98 -17.49 -3.31
C ASP A 83 1.56 -16.50 -2.28
N LYS A 84 1.02 -15.29 -2.25
CA LYS A 84 1.37 -14.24 -1.30
C LYS A 84 0.58 -14.34 0.00
N LYS A 85 -0.69 -14.77 -0.04
CA LYS A 85 -1.53 -15.00 1.14
C LYS A 85 -0.93 -16.10 2.03
N GLU A 86 -0.40 -17.15 1.42
CA GLU A 86 0.27 -18.23 2.15
C GLU A 86 1.64 -17.79 2.70
N ARG A 87 2.40 -16.98 1.95
CA ARG A 87 3.72 -16.46 2.38
C ARG A 87 3.66 -15.34 3.42
N TYR A 88 2.67 -14.46 3.34
CA TYR A 88 2.61 -13.23 4.14
C TYR A 88 1.49 -13.24 5.17
N GLY A 89 0.61 -14.25 5.15
CA GLY A 89 -0.62 -14.25 5.95
C GLY A 89 -0.40 -14.22 7.46
N LEU A 90 0.82 -14.57 7.93
CA LEU A 90 1.25 -14.54 9.32
C LEU A 90 2.49 -13.65 9.55
N ASP A 91 2.95 -12.92 8.53
CA ASP A 91 4.10 -12.04 8.69
C ASP A 91 3.72 -10.79 9.51
N LYS A 92 4.63 -10.39 10.41
CA LYS A 92 4.40 -9.27 11.32
C LYS A 92 4.49 -7.95 10.58
N VAL A 93 3.49 -7.08 10.76
CA VAL A 93 3.51 -5.70 10.28
C VAL A 93 4.49 -4.88 11.12
N LYS A 94 5.43 -4.21 10.44
CA LYS A 94 6.47 -3.36 11.03
C LYS A 94 6.11 -1.88 10.95
N SER A 95 5.58 -1.43 9.82
CA SER A 95 5.10 -0.06 9.63
C SER A 95 4.00 0.01 8.58
N TRP A 96 3.24 1.09 8.62
CA TRP A 96 2.17 1.38 7.66
C TRP A 96 2.19 2.88 7.35
N LYS A 97 2.49 3.26 6.10
CA LYS A 97 2.69 4.65 5.70
C LYS A 97 1.82 5.02 4.49
N LEU A 98 1.26 6.22 4.49
CA LEU A 98 0.46 6.77 3.39
C LEU A 98 1.23 7.87 2.64
N PHE A 99 1.18 7.80 1.31
CA PHE A 99 1.65 8.82 0.37
C PHE A 99 0.43 9.42 -0.31
N GLU A 100 -0.04 10.55 0.22
CA GLU A 100 -1.31 11.16 -0.20
C GLU A 100 -1.26 11.72 -1.62
N SER A 101 -0.13 12.31 -2.02
CA SER A 101 0.08 12.92 -3.35
C SER A 101 -0.22 11.96 -4.50
N CYS A 102 0.07 10.68 -4.31
CA CYS A 102 -0.14 9.61 -5.28
C CYS A 102 -1.17 8.58 -4.83
N GLY A 103 -1.86 8.79 -3.70
CA GLY A 103 -2.89 7.89 -3.17
C GLY A 103 -2.42 6.43 -3.05
N VAL A 104 -1.20 6.21 -2.58
CA VAL A 104 -0.58 4.90 -2.33
C VAL A 104 -0.30 4.77 -0.84
N HIS A 105 -0.54 3.60 -0.25
CA HIS A 105 -0.03 3.26 1.06
C HIS A 105 0.88 2.03 1.00
N ILE A 106 1.87 2.01 1.90
CA ILE A 106 2.85 0.95 2.01
C ILE A 106 2.63 0.22 3.33
N ILE A 107 2.50 -1.10 3.27
CA ILE A 107 2.56 -1.97 4.45
C ILE A 107 3.93 -2.64 4.44
N THR A 108 4.75 -2.34 5.44
CA THR A 108 6.04 -3.02 5.63
C THR A 108 5.81 -4.21 6.56
N LEU A 109 6.05 -5.40 6.04
CA LEU A 109 6.12 -6.65 6.79
C LEU A 109 7.58 -6.96 7.14
N THR A 110 7.84 -8.00 7.94
CA THR A 110 9.22 -8.36 8.30
C THR A 110 10.01 -8.84 7.08
N THR A 111 9.34 -9.50 6.13
CA THR A 111 9.99 -10.09 4.96
C THR A 111 9.85 -9.27 3.68
N THR A 112 8.88 -8.36 3.61
CA THR A 112 8.54 -7.67 2.35
C THR A 112 7.79 -6.36 2.57
N GLN A 113 7.56 -5.63 1.50
CA GLN A 113 6.70 -4.44 1.47
C GLN A 113 5.60 -4.63 0.44
N MET A 114 4.40 -4.15 0.77
CA MET A 114 3.25 -4.12 -0.13
C MET A 114 2.87 -2.69 -0.44
N PHE A 115 2.82 -2.33 -1.72
CA PHE A 115 2.37 -1.03 -2.20
C PHE A 115 0.97 -1.18 -2.76
N LEU A 116 0.03 -0.40 -2.23
CA LEU A 116 -1.39 -0.59 -2.44
C LEU A 116 -2.06 0.77 -2.70
N LEU A 117 -3.07 0.77 -3.57
CA LEU A 117 -3.89 1.95 -3.81
C LEU A 117 -4.95 2.12 -2.73
N VAL A 118 -5.11 3.36 -2.24
CA VAL A 118 -6.12 3.68 -1.22
C VAL A 118 -7.55 3.38 -1.72
N GLU A 119 -7.79 3.54 -3.02
CA GLU A 119 -9.12 3.33 -3.63
C GLU A 119 -9.45 1.86 -3.92
N LYS A 120 -8.51 0.93 -3.74
CA LYS A 120 -8.70 -0.49 -4.08
C LYS A 120 -8.71 -1.36 -2.83
N LYS A 121 -9.62 -2.35 -2.81
CA LYS A 121 -9.58 -3.45 -1.83
C LYS A 121 -8.61 -4.52 -2.32
N TYR A 122 -7.79 -5.00 -1.41
CA TYR A 122 -6.85 -6.11 -1.66
C TYR A 122 -7.14 -7.25 -0.71
N PRO A 123 -6.92 -8.53 -1.09
CA PRO A 123 -7.24 -9.69 -0.24
C PRO A 123 -6.22 -9.90 0.90
N LEU A 124 -6.02 -8.88 1.73
CA LEU A 124 -5.21 -8.94 2.95
C LEU A 124 -5.83 -9.92 3.95
N THR A 125 -4.99 -10.60 4.74
CA THR A 125 -5.48 -11.53 5.76
C THR A 125 -6.04 -10.75 6.95
N HIS A 126 -6.98 -11.39 7.67
CA HIS A 126 -7.51 -10.85 8.92
C HIS A 126 -6.38 -10.51 9.91
N PHE A 127 -5.35 -11.36 10.00
CA PHE A 127 -4.18 -11.13 10.84
C PHE A 127 -3.43 -9.83 10.47
N THR A 128 -3.17 -9.58 9.18
CA THR A 128 -2.52 -8.33 8.74
C THR A 128 -3.38 -7.11 9.06
N LEU A 129 -4.67 -7.15 8.77
CA LEU A 129 -5.60 -6.05 9.02
C LEU A 129 -5.70 -5.72 10.53
N GLU A 130 -5.74 -6.75 11.38
CA GLU A 130 -5.74 -6.58 12.84
C GLU A 130 -4.44 -5.94 13.34
N GLN A 131 -3.27 -6.40 12.85
CA GLN A 131 -1.98 -5.79 13.21
C GLN A 131 -1.90 -4.32 12.77
N MET A 132 -2.44 -3.99 11.59
CA MET A 132 -2.46 -2.61 11.07
C MET A 132 -3.25 -1.64 11.96
N LEU A 133 -4.35 -2.10 12.57
CA LEU A 133 -5.17 -1.26 13.45
C LEU A 133 -4.71 -1.30 14.91
N ASN A 134 -4.22 -2.43 15.40
CA ASN A 134 -3.94 -2.61 16.83
C ASN A 134 -2.46 -2.44 17.21
N ASN A 135 -1.54 -2.77 16.29
CA ASN A 135 -0.11 -2.91 16.62
C ASN A 135 0.78 -1.83 16.00
N VAL A 136 0.35 -1.23 14.89
CA VAL A 136 1.02 -0.11 14.25
C VAL A 136 0.03 1.04 14.07
N ARG A 137 0.55 2.23 13.76
CA ARG A 137 -0.25 3.41 13.39
C ARG A 137 0.00 3.75 11.94
N LEU A 138 -0.99 4.32 11.28
CA LEU A 138 -0.86 4.85 9.95
C LEU A 138 -0.03 6.13 10.00
N GLU A 139 1.18 6.07 9.46
CA GLU A 139 2.08 7.20 9.30
C GLU A 139 1.59 8.08 8.15
N VAL A 140 1.36 9.36 8.45
CA VAL A 140 0.88 10.38 7.51
C VAL A 140 1.69 11.67 7.66
N GLU A 141 1.77 12.47 6.60
CA GLU A 141 2.34 13.82 6.69
C GLU A 141 1.40 14.80 7.41
N GLU A 142 0.10 14.66 7.17
CA GLU A 142 -0.95 15.45 7.81
C GLU A 142 -2.26 14.65 7.95
N GLU A 143 -3.16 15.09 8.82
CA GLU A 143 -4.51 14.52 8.88
C GLU A 143 -5.30 14.97 7.65
N SER A 144 -5.86 14.01 6.91
CA SER A 144 -6.53 14.28 5.66
C SER A 144 -7.78 13.40 5.51
N LYS A 145 -8.61 13.77 4.53
CA LYS A 145 -9.74 12.93 4.14
C LYS A 145 -9.28 11.55 3.63
N ILE A 146 -8.15 11.49 2.93
CA ILE A 146 -7.62 10.25 2.33
C ILE A 146 -7.19 9.28 3.44
N SER A 147 -6.52 9.76 4.48
CA SER A 147 -6.09 8.90 5.59
C SER A 147 -7.27 8.36 6.39
N LEU A 148 -8.30 9.19 6.64
CA LEU A 148 -9.53 8.74 7.29
C LEU A 148 -10.32 7.74 6.43
N GLU A 149 -10.40 7.94 5.12
CA GLU A 149 -11.06 6.99 4.21
C GLU A 149 -10.32 5.64 4.15
N LEU A 150 -8.99 5.67 4.14
CA LEU A 150 -8.18 4.46 4.20
C LEU A 150 -8.42 3.67 5.50
N LEU A 151 -8.43 4.34 6.65
CA LEU A 151 -8.72 3.69 7.93
C LEU A 151 -10.13 3.08 7.96
N LYS A 152 -11.13 3.78 7.42
CA LYS A 152 -12.51 3.25 7.27
C LYS A 152 -12.55 2.01 6.38
N LEU A 153 -11.80 2.02 5.27
CA LEU A 153 -11.71 0.88 4.36
C LEU A 153 -11.12 -0.34 5.06
N VAL A 154 -9.99 -0.18 5.74
CA VAL A 154 -9.30 -1.26 6.47
C VAL A 154 -10.18 -1.82 7.59
N ARG A 155 -10.83 -0.96 8.38
CA ARG A 155 -11.76 -1.37 9.45
C ARG A 155 -12.96 -2.14 8.89
N ARG A 156 -13.56 -1.64 7.80
CA ARG A 156 -14.67 -2.33 7.15
C ARG A 156 -14.25 -3.70 6.64
N GLN A 157 -13.08 -3.78 5.99
CA GLN A 157 -12.57 -5.05 5.48
C GLN A 157 -12.25 -6.04 6.61
N LEU A 158 -11.77 -5.58 7.77
CA LEU A 158 -11.55 -6.43 8.94
C LEU A 158 -12.88 -7.04 9.43
N ASN A 159 -13.94 -6.23 9.50
CA ASN A 159 -15.24 -6.64 10.03
C ASN A 159 -16.07 -7.48 9.05
N GLU A 160 -16.05 -7.14 7.77
CA GLU A 160 -16.93 -7.72 6.74
C GLU A 160 -16.21 -8.75 5.85
N GLY A 161 -14.88 -8.80 5.91
CA GLY A 161 -14.05 -9.61 5.02
C GLY A 161 -13.81 -8.97 3.65
N TYR A 162 -13.06 -9.68 2.81
CA TYR A 162 -12.77 -9.24 1.44
C TYR A 162 -13.87 -9.68 0.47
N VAL A 163 -14.49 -8.71 -0.19
CA VAL A 163 -15.42 -8.93 -1.31
C VAL A 163 -14.80 -8.27 -2.55
N PRO A 164 -14.43 -9.03 -3.59
CA PRO A 164 -13.92 -8.46 -4.84
C PRO A 164 -15.02 -7.62 -5.52
N GLU A 165 -14.62 -6.49 -6.09
CA GLU A 165 -15.48 -5.61 -6.90
C GLU A 165 -15.67 -6.12 -8.33
#